data_AF-A0A2G7GVU7-F1
#
_entry.id   AF-A0A2G7GVU7-F1
#
_cell.length_a   1.000
_cell.length_b   1.000
_cell.length_c   1.000
_cell.angle_alpha   90.00
_cell.angle_beta   90.00
_cell.angle_gamma   90.00
#
_symmetry.space_group_name_H-M   'P 1'
#
loop_
_entity.id
_entity.type
_entity.pdbx_description
1 polymer ?
#
loop_
_entity_poly.entity_id
_entity_poly.type
_entity_poly.pdbx_seq_one_letter_code
_entity_poly.pdbx_strand_id
1 'polypeptide(L)'
;MLDDLNSAVVLIQVAILLLTINIDIFSRINYKWANKYIFNATVNRDGSSNFGPNKRFGTFGSAGLAWIVSEERWLKDKLSF
;
A
#
# COMPACT_ATOMS: atom_id res chain seq x y z
N MET A 1 -35.96 -20.82 -11.75
CA MET A 1 -36.37 -19.86 -10.69
C MET A 1 -35.19 -19.45 -9.81
N LEU A 2 -34.55 -20.34 -9.04
CA LEU A 2 -33.40 -19.96 -8.20
C LEU A 2 -32.17 -19.58 -9.04
N ASP A 3 -31.95 -20.28 -10.15
CA ASP A 3 -30.85 -19.98 -11.09
C ASP A 3 -31.04 -18.65 -11.84
N ASP A 4 -32.28 -18.28 -12.11
CA ASP A 4 -32.62 -16.98 -12.71
C ASP A 4 -32.37 -15.83 -11.73
N LEU A 5 -32.72 -16.03 -10.45
CA LEU A 5 -32.45 -15.08 -9.38
C LEU A 5 -30.94 -14.94 -9.13
N ASN A 6 -30.20 -16.05 -9.15
CA ASN A 6 -28.75 -16.05 -9.03
C ASN A 6 -28.09 -15.32 -10.21
N SER A 7 -28.59 -15.53 -11.43
CA SER A 7 -28.11 -14.84 -12.63
C SER A 7 -28.38 -13.34 -12.55
N ALA A 8 -29.55 -12.93 -12.07
CA ALA A 8 -29.88 -11.52 -11.85
C ALA A 8 -28.99 -10.87 -10.77
N VAL A 9 -28.73 -11.56 -9.66
CA VAL A 9 -27.81 -11.08 -8.60
C VAL A 9 -26.39 -10.92 -9.13
N VAL A 10 -25.90 -11.87 -9.92
CA VAL A 10 -24.58 -11.78 -10.56
C VAL A 10 -24.53 -10.59 -11.53
N LEU A 11 -25.56 -10.39 -12.36
CA LEU A 11 -25.64 -9.25 -13.28
C LEU A 11 -25.67 -7.91 -12.55
N ILE A 12 -26.42 -7.80 -11.44
CA ILE A 12 -26.47 -6.60 -10.60
C ILE A 12 -25.10 -6.33 -9.95
N GLN A 13 -24.44 -7.36 -9.44
CA GLN A 13 -23.11 -7.24 -8.83
C GLN A 13 -22.06 -6.78 -9.86
N VAL A 14 -22.09 -7.34 -11.07
CA VAL A 14 -21.21 -6.94 -12.18
C VAL A 14 -21.51 -5.51 -12.63
N ALA A 15 -22.77 -5.11 -12.72
CA ALA A 15 -23.15 -3.74 -13.06
C ALA A 15 -22.66 -2.72 -12.03
N ILE A 16 -22.78 -3.03 -10.72
CA ILE A 16 -22.26 -2.17 -9.64
C ILE A 16 -20.74 -2.02 -9.73
N LEU A 17 -20.02 -3.09 -10.08
CA LEU A 17 -18.56 -3.05 -10.24
C LEU A 17 -18.14 -2.16 -11.42
N LEU A 18 -18.85 -2.23 -12.55
CA LEU A 18 -18.58 -1.43 -13.74
C LEU A 18 -18.93 0.06 -13.58
N LEU A 19 -19.93 0.37 -12.74
CA LEU A 19 -20.35 1.73 -12.42
C LEU A 19 -19.46 2.40 -11.36
N THR A 20 -18.66 1.61 -10.64
CA THR A 20 -17.69 2.12 -9.65
C THR A 20 -16.37 2.45 -10.35
N ILE A 21 -15.97 3.71 -10.32
CA ILE A 21 -14.65 4.14 -10.81
C ILE A 21 -13.76 4.32 -9.59
N ASN A 22 -12.69 3.52 -9.51
CA ASN A 22 -11.63 3.67 -8.52
C ASN A 22 -10.35 4.20 -9.20
N ILE A 23 -9.65 5.11 -8.54
CA ILE A 23 -8.38 5.68 -9.01
C ILE A 23 -7.40 5.66 -7.85
N ASP A 24 -6.33 4.88 -7.99
CA ASP A 24 -5.31 4.74 -6.96
C ASP A 24 -3.95 5.19 -7.49
N ILE A 25 -3.22 5.96 -6.69
CA ILE A 25 -1.87 6.45 -6.98
C ILE A 25 -0.94 5.99 -5.87
N PHE A 26 0.09 5.23 -6.24
CA PHE A 26 1.05 4.62 -5.32
C PHE A 26 2.46 5.18 -5.55
N SER A 27 3.19 5.50 -4.48
CA SER A 27 4.60 5.87 -4.52
C SER A 27 5.37 5.26 -3.34
N ARG A 28 6.61 4.84 -3.60
CA ARG A 28 7.52 4.24 -2.59
C ARG A 28 8.95 4.73 -2.77
N ILE A 29 9.56 5.11 -1.66
CA ILE A 29 10.96 5.50 -1.54
C ILE A 29 11.65 4.48 -0.62
N ASN A 30 12.75 3.88 -1.09
CA ASN A 30 13.62 3.06 -0.25
C ASN A 30 15.05 3.59 -0.39
N TYR A 31 15.70 3.85 0.73
CA TYR A 31 17.06 4.37 0.77
C TYR A 31 17.91 3.55 1.74
N LYS A 32 19.09 3.15 1.28
CA LYS A 32 20.07 2.43 2.09
C LYS A 32 21.35 3.23 2.12
N TRP A 33 21.78 3.60 3.32
CA TRP A 33 23.04 4.30 3.53
C TRP A 33 24.07 3.38 4.19
N ALA A 34 25.23 3.28 3.55
CA ALA A 34 26.39 2.50 4.01
C ALA A 34 26.07 1.03 4.34
N ASN A 35 24.98 0.48 3.79
CA ASN A 35 24.44 -0.85 4.12
C ASN A 35 24.02 -1.06 5.59
N LYS A 36 23.93 0.01 6.40
CA LYS A 36 23.60 -0.08 7.83
C LYS A 36 22.34 0.67 8.21
N TYR A 37 22.05 1.79 7.57
CA TYR A 37 20.83 2.56 7.83
C TYR A 37 19.89 2.41 6.65
N ILE A 38 18.67 1.99 6.92
CA ILE A 38 17.65 1.72 5.92
C ILE A 38 16.47 2.62 6.26
N PHE A 39 16.01 3.39 5.28
CA PHE A 39 14.81 4.20 5.36
C PHE A 39 13.84 3.76 4.27
N ASN A 40 12.58 3.58 4.64
CA ASN A 40 11.50 3.26 3.72
C ASN A 40 10.35 4.23 3.96
N ALA A 41 9.74 4.72 2.88
CA ALA A 41 8.51 5.49 2.94
C ALA A 41 7.60 5.10 1.79
N THR A 42 6.30 5.10 2.05
CA THR A 42 5.26 4.87 1.04
C THR A 42 4.17 5.90 1.20
N VAL A 43 3.58 6.33 0.09
CA VAL A 43 2.36 7.13 0.08
C VAL A 43 1.43 6.59 -0.99
N ASN A 44 0.18 6.40 -0.60
CA ASN A 44 -0.89 5.88 -1.42
C ASN A 44 -2.03 6.88 -1.37
N ARG A 45 -2.66 7.13 -2.52
CA ARG A 45 -3.84 7.96 -2.61
C ARG A 45 -4.91 7.20 -3.36
N ASP A 46 -5.94 6.83 -2.63
CA ASP A 46 -7.00 5.95 -3.12
C ASP A 46 -8.27 6.76 -3.31
N GLY A 47 -8.93 6.55 -4.43
CA GLY A 47 -10.09 7.32 -4.85
C GLY A 47 -11.23 6.42 -5.29
N SER A 48 -12.46 6.71 -4.88
CA SER A 48 -13.64 5.96 -5.35
C SER A 48 -14.82 6.87 -5.63
N SER A 49 -15.54 6.58 -6.73
CA SER A 49 -16.79 7.26 -7.10
C SER A 49 -17.94 7.03 -6.10
N ASN A 50 -17.82 6.01 -5.26
CA ASN A 50 -18.82 5.68 -4.22
C ASN A 50 -18.81 6.67 -3.06
N PHE A 51 -17.77 7.49 -2.92
CA PHE A 51 -17.70 8.54 -1.91
C PHE A 51 -18.22 9.88 -2.44
N GLY A 52 -18.79 10.70 -1.55
CA GLY A 52 -19.32 12.02 -1.90
C GLY A 52 -18.27 12.93 -2.55
N PRO A 53 -18.66 13.87 -3.45
CA PRO A 53 -17.74 14.66 -4.28
C PRO A 53 -16.55 15.29 -3.54
N ASN A 54 -16.76 15.73 -2.30
CA ASN A 54 -15.77 16.40 -1.48
C ASN A 54 -14.86 15.45 -0.66
N LYS A 55 -15.13 14.14 -0.66
CA LYS A 55 -14.38 13.11 0.10
C LYS A 55 -14.00 11.90 -0.76
N ARG A 56 -13.89 12.09 -2.09
CA ARG A 56 -13.59 11.00 -3.03
C ARG A 56 -12.22 10.38 -2.88
N PHE A 57 -11.27 11.08 -2.27
CA PHE A 57 -9.89 10.66 -2.16
C PHE A 57 -9.44 10.59 -0.71
N GLY A 58 -8.87 9.45 -0.31
CA GLY A 58 -8.12 9.24 0.92
C GLY A 58 -6.61 9.20 0.63
N THR A 59 -5.77 9.62 1.57
CA THR A 59 -4.31 9.50 1.45
C THR A 59 -3.76 8.77 2.65
N PHE A 60 -3.02 7.70 2.39
CA PHE A 60 -2.47 6.79 3.37
C PHE A 60 -0.96 6.72 3.20
N GLY A 61 -0.22 6.89 4.29
CA GLY A 61 1.24 6.86 4.28
C GLY A 61 1.78 5.83 5.25
N SER A 62 2.98 5.32 4.96
CA SER A 62 3.78 4.58 5.94
C SER A 62 5.24 5.01 5.83
N ALA A 63 5.96 4.96 6.95
CA ALA A 63 7.38 5.22 6.99
C ALA A 63 8.04 4.28 8.00
N GLY A 64 9.28 3.89 7.72
CA GLY A 64 10.04 2.94 8.53
C GLY A 64 11.54 3.22 8.48
N LEU A 65 12.20 2.92 9.60
CA LEU A 65 13.65 2.99 9.76
C LEU A 65 14.14 1.63 10.25
N ALA A 66 15.28 1.18 9.72
CA ALA A 66 16.00 0.03 10.24
C ALA A 66 17.49 0.32 10.34
N TRP A 67 18.12 -0.24 11.37
CA TRP A 67 19.54 -0.09 11.64
C TRP A 67 20.17 -1.47 11.89
N ILE A 68 21.18 -1.79 11.10
CA ILE A 68 21.95 -3.02 11.21
C ILE A 68 23.15 -2.74 12.12
N VAL A 69 22.98 -3.00 13.42
CA VAL A 69 24.01 -2.74 14.45
C VAL A 69 25.27 -3.59 14.22
N SER A 70 25.12 -4.80 13.66
CA SER A 70 26.25 -5.70 13.32
C SER A 70 27.20 -5.14 12.26
N GLU A 71 26.78 -4.14 11.50
CA GLU A 71 27.61 -3.46 10.49
C GLU A 71 28.44 -2.30 11.06
N GLU A 72 28.31 -2.02 12.35
CA GLU A 72 29.11 -1.00 13.01
C GLU A 72 30.55 -1.47 13.24
N ARG A 73 31.52 -0.60 12.94
CA ARG A 73 32.96 -0.89 13.11
C ARG A 73 33.29 -1.37 14.53
N TRP A 74 32.77 -0.67 15.53
CA TRP A 74 33.01 -0.98 16.94
C TRP A 74 32.44 -2.34 17.39
N LEU A 75 31.43 -2.86 16.70
CA LEU A 75 30.85 -4.17 17.01
C LEU A 75 31.53 -5.27 16.19
N LYS A 76 31.85 -5.00 14.91
CA LYS A 76 32.63 -5.90 14.06
C LYS A 76 34.01 -6.21 14.66
N ASP A 77 34.69 -5.20 15.19
CA ASP A 77 36.02 -5.36 15.78
C ASP A 77 35.99 -6.20 17.08
N LYS A 78 34.83 -6.28 17.76
CA LYS A 78 34.66 -7.06 19.01
C LYS A 78 34.10 -8.46 18.80
N LEU A 79 33.47 -8.73 17.65
CA LEU A 79 32.85 -10.01 17.31
C LEU A 79 33.69 -10.81 16.30
N SER A 80 34.99 -10.53 16.16
CA SER A 80 35.85 -11.31 15.25
C SER A 80 35.89 -12.78 15.69
N PHE A 81 35.19 -13.63 14.94
CA PHE A 81 35.39 -15.09 14.92
C PHE A 81 36.29 -15.45 13.74
#